data_AF-A0A1H0TH66-F1
#
_entry.id   AF-A0A1H0TH66-F1
#
_cell.length_a   1.000
_cell.length_b   1.000
_cell.length_c   1.000
_cell.angle_alpha   90.00
_cell.angle_beta   90.00
_cell.angle_gamma   90.00
#
_symmetry.space_group_name_H-M   'P 1'
#
loop_
_entity.id
_entity.type
_entity.pdbx_description
1 polymer ?
#
loop_
_entity_poly.entity_id
_entity_poly.type
_entity_poly.pdbx_seq_one_letter_code
_entity_poly.pdbx_strand_id
1 'polypeptide(L)'
;MTKLFLIRLKNRKENERGTGDGVSMNRKKLIEEVGEILDTYCKDCFLKAQNRKEFGKAYAQTFCINKCTVGETLKEYGKRLS
;
A
#
# COMPACT_ATOMS: atom_id res chain seq x y z
N MET A 1 10.91 33.34 17.17
CA MET A 1 12.01 32.40 16.85
C MET A 1 12.20 31.47 18.03
N THR A 2 11.39 30.42 18.11
CA THR A 2 11.28 29.58 19.31
C THR A 2 11.40 28.13 18.86
N LYS A 3 12.42 27.43 19.38
CA LYS A 3 12.76 26.00 19.18
C LYS A 3 11.60 25.01 19.42
N LEU A 4 10.41 25.50 19.77
CA LEU A 4 9.22 24.73 20.13
C LEU A 4 8.37 24.28 18.91
N PHE A 5 8.63 24.79 17.70
CA PHE A 5 7.78 24.48 16.54
C PHE A 5 8.20 23.20 15.77
N LEU A 6 9.43 22.71 15.94
CA LEU A 6 9.97 21.62 15.11
C LEU A 6 9.81 20.21 15.71
N ILE A 7 9.42 20.06 16.97
CA ILE A 7 9.24 18.74 17.60
C ILE A 7 7.89 18.09 17.21
N ARG A 8 6.92 18.89 16.72
CA ARG A 8 5.54 18.42 16.45
C ARG A 8 5.39 17.59 15.15
N LEU A 9 6.36 17.58 14.23
CA LEU A 9 6.21 16.95 12.91
C LEU A 9 6.72 15.50 12.81
N LYS A 10 7.41 14.98 13.83
CA LYS A 10 8.01 13.63 13.77
C LYS A 10 7.08 12.49 14.21
N ASN A 11 5.90 12.80 14.74
CA ASN A 11 4.97 11.83 15.34
C ASN A 11 3.63 11.72 14.56
N ARG A 12 3.67 11.32 13.28
CA ARG A 12 2.45 11.07 12.49
C ARG A 12 2.61 10.04 11.35
N LYS A 13 3.49 9.04 11.48
CA LYS A 13 3.74 8.08 10.38
C LYS A 13 3.72 6.58 10.72
N GLU A 14 3.26 6.18 11.90
CA GLU A 14 3.28 4.74 12.29
C GLU A 14 1.93 4.15 12.70
N ASN A 15 0.81 4.85 12.51
CA ASN A 15 -0.48 4.31 12.94
C ASN A 15 -1.58 4.72 11.97
N GLU A 16 -1.83 3.90 10.95
CA GLU A 16 -3.10 3.74 10.21
C GLU A 16 -2.87 2.93 8.92
N ARG A 17 -2.91 1.60 9.06
CA ARG A 17 -3.21 0.57 8.03
C ARG A 17 -3.14 -0.77 8.79
N GLY A 18 -4.17 -1.15 9.55
CA GLY A 18 -5.42 -1.67 9.03
C GLY A 18 -5.41 -3.19 9.17
N THR A 19 -5.56 -3.70 10.39
CA THR A 19 -5.70 -5.13 10.66
C THR A 19 -7.18 -5.46 10.75
N GLY A 20 -7.73 -5.98 9.65
CA GLY A 20 -9.00 -6.69 9.65
C GLY A 20 -8.80 -8.08 10.26
N ASP A 21 -9.54 -8.34 11.32
CA ASP A 21 -9.45 -9.51 12.18
C ASP A 21 -9.98 -10.80 11.54
N GLY A 22 -9.38 -11.96 11.89
CA GLY A 22 -10.03 -13.27 11.76
C GLY A 22 -9.37 -14.32 10.84
N VAL A 23 -8.05 -14.54 10.91
CA VAL A 23 -7.34 -15.33 9.89
C VAL A 23 -6.25 -16.27 10.48
N SER A 24 -6.26 -17.56 10.09
CA SER A 24 -5.35 -18.62 10.58
C SER A 24 -3.86 -18.32 10.32
N MET A 25 -2.93 -18.88 11.11
CA MET A 25 -1.49 -18.60 11.08
C MET A 25 -0.84 -18.60 9.69
N ASN A 26 -1.35 -19.41 8.76
CA ASN A 26 -0.82 -19.50 7.40
C ASN A 26 -1.26 -18.32 6.52
N ARG A 27 -2.50 -17.88 6.70
CA ARG A 27 -3.06 -16.73 5.99
C ARG A 27 -2.52 -15.39 6.54
N LYS A 28 -2.12 -15.34 7.83
CA LYS A 28 -1.44 -14.16 8.41
C LYS A 28 -0.13 -13.85 7.69
N LYS A 29 0.72 -14.87 7.47
CA LYS A 29 1.98 -14.73 6.74
C LYS A 29 1.77 -14.21 5.31
N LEU A 30 0.77 -14.74 4.62
CA LEU A 30 0.42 -14.26 3.27
C LEU A 30 0.00 -12.79 3.26
N ILE A 31 -0.74 -12.33 4.27
CA ILE A 31 -1.14 -10.92 4.38
C ILE A 31 0.08 -10.03 4.71
N GLU A 32 0.99 -10.50 5.55
CA GLU A 32 2.25 -9.81 5.85
C GLU A 32 3.12 -9.67 4.60
N GLU A 33 3.35 -10.75 3.85
CA GLU A 33 4.10 -10.74 2.59
C GLU A 33 3.48 -9.76 1.57
N VAL A 34 2.15 -9.77 1.45
CA VAL A 34 1.41 -8.81 0.61
C VAL A 34 1.65 -7.38 1.07
N GLY A 35 1.61 -7.13 2.38
CA GLY A 35 1.89 -5.82 2.98
C GLY A 35 3.30 -5.33 2.69
N GLU A 36 4.31 -6.20 2.81
CA GLU A 36 5.70 -5.89 2.52
C GLU A 36 5.93 -5.54 1.04
N ILE A 37 5.33 -6.30 0.12
CA ILE A 37 5.38 -6.01 -1.32
C ILE A 37 4.74 -4.64 -1.61
N LEU A 38 3.59 -4.35 -0.98
CA LEU A 38 2.92 -3.06 -1.14
C LEU A 38 3.76 -1.90 -0.60
N ASP A 39 4.43 -2.09 0.55
CA ASP A 39 5.24 -1.03 1.14
C ASP A 39 6.58 -0.84 0.42
N THR A 40 7.15 -1.91 -0.16
CA THR A 40 8.41 -1.86 -0.89
C THR A 40 8.23 -1.31 -2.30
N TYR A 41 7.20 -1.75 -3.03
CA TYR A 41 7.03 -1.43 -4.44
C TYR A 41 5.91 -0.41 -4.72
N CYS A 42 4.86 -0.40 -3.90
CA CYS A 42 3.64 0.41 -4.18
C CYS A 42 3.53 1.71 -3.37
N LYS A 43 4.32 1.89 -2.30
CA LYS A 43 4.28 3.06 -1.40
C LYS A 43 4.60 4.37 -2.11
N ASP A 44 5.68 4.38 -2.88
CA ASP A 44 6.15 5.53 -3.67
C ASP A 44 6.22 5.19 -5.17
N CYS A 45 5.24 4.42 -5.66
CA CYS A 45 5.19 4.00 -7.05
C CYS A 45 5.05 5.20 -8.01
N PHE A 46 6.07 5.40 -8.85
CA PHE A 46 6.11 6.46 -9.85
C PHE A 46 4.92 6.40 -10.82
N LEU A 47 4.59 5.21 -11.31
CA LEU A 47 3.44 4.99 -12.22
C LEU A 47 2.13 5.43 -11.58
N LYS A 48 1.92 5.11 -10.30
CA LYS A 48 0.71 5.54 -9.57
C LYS A 48 0.66 7.06 -9.43
N ALA A 49 1.79 7.70 -9.13
CA ALA A 49 1.88 9.16 -9.02
C ALA A 49 1.64 9.85 -10.37
N GLN A 50 2.25 9.33 -11.44
CA GLN A 50 2.11 9.85 -12.80
C GLN A 50 0.69 9.67 -13.32
N ASN A 51 0.15 8.46 -13.25
CA ASN A 51 -1.22 8.16 -13.67
C ASN A 51 -2.25 8.99 -12.89
N ARG A 52 -1.98 9.31 -11.61
CA ARG A 52 -2.85 10.18 -10.82
C ARG A 52 -2.83 11.63 -11.31
N LYS A 53 -1.68 12.13 -11.78
CA LYS A 53 -1.55 13.48 -12.34
C LYS A 53 -2.16 13.58 -13.73
N GLU A 54 -2.00 12.54 -14.54
CA GLU A 54 -2.35 12.55 -15.96
C GLU A 54 -3.82 12.13 -16.21
N PHE A 55 -4.28 11.08 -15.55
CA PHE A 55 -5.61 10.48 -15.78
C PHE A 55 -6.51 10.48 -14.53
N GLY A 56 -5.99 10.93 -13.39
CA GLY A 56 -6.72 11.00 -12.13
C GLY A 56 -6.67 9.71 -11.28
N LYS A 57 -7.31 9.78 -10.11
CA LYS A 57 -7.24 8.73 -9.08
C LYS A 57 -7.83 7.39 -9.55
N ALA A 58 -8.98 7.42 -10.22
CA ALA A 58 -9.69 6.21 -10.64
C ALA A 58 -8.85 5.40 -11.64
N TYR A 59 -8.28 6.06 -12.65
CA TYR A 59 -7.42 5.41 -13.63
C TYR A 59 -6.17 4.82 -12.98
N ALA A 60 -5.49 5.57 -12.10
CA ALA A 60 -4.31 5.08 -11.39
C ALA A 60 -4.60 3.78 -10.62
N GLN A 61 -5.75 3.69 -9.94
CA GLN A 61 -6.14 2.49 -9.22
C GLN A 61 -6.47 1.31 -10.16
N THR A 62 -7.25 1.55 -11.21
CA THR A 62 -7.58 0.53 -12.21
C THR A 62 -6.33 0.00 -12.92
N PHE A 63 -5.38 0.88 -13.24
CA PHE A 63 -4.08 0.52 -13.81
C PHE A 63 -3.27 -0.35 -12.83
N CYS A 64 -3.17 0.08 -11.57
CA CYS A 64 -2.46 -0.70 -10.55
C CYS A 64 -3.05 -2.10 -10.36
N ILE A 65 -4.35 -2.30 -10.55
CA ILE A 65 -4.99 -3.61 -10.35
C ILE A 65 -4.94 -4.50 -11.62
N ASN A 66 -5.00 -3.90 -12.82
CA ASN A 66 -5.19 -4.64 -14.08
C ASN A 66 -3.99 -4.60 -15.03
N LYS A 67 -3.02 -3.71 -14.83
CA LYS A 67 -1.89 -3.49 -15.75
C LYS A 67 -0.53 -3.48 -15.06
N CYS A 68 -0.48 -3.26 -13.75
CA CYS A 68 0.76 -3.33 -13.00
C CYS A 68 1.12 -4.78 -12.70
N THR A 69 2.36 -5.17 -13.00
CA THR A 69 2.89 -6.51 -12.71
C THR A 69 2.77 -6.86 -11.22
N VAL A 70 3.14 -5.92 -10.33
CA VAL A 70 2.97 -6.08 -8.88
C VAL A 70 1.49 -6.27 -8.51
N GLY A 71 0.59 -5.56 -9.19
CA GLY A 71 -0.85 -5.68 -9.02
C GLY A 71 -1.42 -7.04 -9.40
N GLU A 72 -0.93 -7.61 -10.51
CA GLU A 72 -1.27 -8.98 -10.91
C GLU A 72 -0.81 -10.00 -9.87
N THR A 73 0.43 -9.87 -9.38
CA THR A 73 0.95 -10.75 -8.33
C THR A 73 0.10 -10.65 -7.06
N LEU A 74 -0.25 -9.44 -6.63
CA LEU A 74 -1.14 -9.20 -5.48
C LEU A 74 -2.52 -9.85 -5.66
N LYS A 75 -3.07 -9.82 -6.87
CA LYS A 75 -4.34 -10.47 -7.21
C LYS A 75 -4.22 -11.98 -7.09
N GLU A 76 -3.08 -12.55 -7.46
CA GLU A 76 -2.79 -13.97 -7.32
C GLU A 76 -2.66 -14.38 -5.85
N TYR A 77 -1.95 -13.61 -5.02
CA TYR A 77 -1.95 -13.78 -3.57
C TYR A 77 -3.35 -13.68 -2.96
N GLY A 78 -4.17 -12.74 -3.43
CA GLY A 78 -5.58 -12.61 -3.03
C GLY A 78 -6.41 -13.85 -3.35
N LYS A 79 -6.20 -14.49 -4.51
CA LYS A 79 -6.85 -15.76 -4.87
C LYS A 79 -6.44 -16.91 -3.94
N ARG A 80 -5.19 -16.93 -3.48
CA ARG A 80 -4.68 -17.96 -2.53
C ARG A 80 -5.26 -17.81 -1.12
N LEU A 81 -5.85 -16.65 -0.81
CA LEU A 81 -6.51 -16.36 0.47
C LEU A 81 -8.02 -16.67 0.46
N SER A 82 -8.60 -16.93 -0.71
CA SER A 82 -10.03 -17.22 -0.90
C SER A 82 -10.42 -18.66 -0.60
#